data_AF-A0A1Y0Y0F3-F1
#
_entry.id   AF-A0A1Y0Y0F3-F1
#
_cell.length_a   1.000
_cell.length_b   1.000
_cell.length_c   1.000
_cell.angle_alpha   90.00
_cell.angle_beta   90.00
_cell.angle_gamma   90.00
#
_symmetry.space_group_name_H-M   'P 1'
#
loop_
_entity.id
_entity.type
_entity.pdbx_description
1 polymer ?
#
loop_
_entity_poly.entity_id
_entity_poly.type
_entity_poly.pdbx_seq_one_letter_code
_entity_poly.pdbx_strand_id
1 'polypeptide(L)'
;MHLCSFENSGSYLSFFIGIRVEVALSEDALKRWVDESVQVSMQHGYNPSYFNEMIARYGARRAMARLVSTGKIQSGLPRLKLLGLASEWSIEAGILKFPDLFTKEEQAMAKFRLEHADDPLLR
;
A
#
# COMPACT_ATOMS: atom_id res chain seq x y z
N MET A 1 11.89 30.66 52.18
CA MET A 1 12.61 29.59 51.46
C MET A 1 11.66 29.06 50.39
N HIS A 2 12.17 28.88 49.17
CA HIS A 2 11.46 29.06 47.90
C HIS A 2 10.25 28.15 47.60
N LEU A 3 9.28 28.79 46.92
CA LEU A 3 8.28 28.21 46.03
C LEU A 3 8.99 27.35 44.98
N CYS A 4 8.57 26.09 44.82
CA CYS A 4 9.04 25.24 43.73
C CYS A 4 8.14 25.50 42.52
N SER A 5 8.65 26.29 41.58
CA SER A 5 8.00 26.58 40.30
C SER A 5 8.04 25.37 39.38
N PHE A 6 6.92 25.19 38.72
CA PHE A 6 6.68 24.42 37.51
C PHE A 6 7.59 24.90 36.38
N GLU A 7 8.33 23.99 35.71
CA GLU A 7 8.71 24.04 34.29
C GLU A 7 9.74 22.94 33.96
N ASN A 8 9.40 22.02 33.04
CA ASN A 8 10.15 21.90 31.78
C ASN A 8 9.36 21.06 30.76
N SER A 9 8.77 21.76 29.80
CA SER A 9 8.07 21.22 28.65
C SER A 9 9.05 21.21 27.47
N GLY A 10 9.55 20.04 27.08
CA GLY A 10 10.46 19.98 25.95
C GLY A 10 11.02 18.60 25.65
N SER A 11 10.22 17.71 25.03
CA SER A 11 10.75 16.53 24.31
C SER A 11 9.74 15.78 23.43
N TYR A 12 8.65 16.41 22.96
CA TYR A 12 7.72 15.73 22.05
C TYR A 12 7.88 16.14 20.58
N LEU A 13 8.29 17.38 20.27
CA LEU A 13 8.38 17.84 18.87
C LEU A 13 9.41 17.09 18.02
N SER A 14 10.55 16.70 18.57
CA SER A 14 11.63 16.05 17.81
C SER A 14 11.23 14.67 17.28
N PHE A 15 10.44 13.91 18.05
CA PHE A 15 9.97 12.58 17.66
C PHE A 15 8.84 12.65 16.63
N PHE A 16 7.92 13.62 16.78
CA PHE A 16 6.83 13.84 15.83
C PHE A 16 7.31 14.36 14.46
N ILE A 17 8.37 15.17 14.43
CA ILE A 17 8.96 15.64 13.17
C ILE A 17 9.70 14.49 12.47
N GLY A 18 10.48 13.68 13.19
CA GLY A 18 11.19 12.52 12.64
C GLY A 18 10.25 11.49 12.00
N ILE A 19 9.21 11.06 12.72
CA ILE A 19 8.20 10.11 12.21
C ILE A 19 7.47 10.67 10.99
N ARG A 20 7.11 11.96 10.99
CA ARG A 20 6.41 12.58 9.86
C ARG A 20 7.27 12.63 8.60
N VAL A 21 8.59 12.83 8.72
CA VAL A 21 9.50 12.85 7.57
C VAL A 21 9.69 11.45 7.00
N GLU A 22 9.86 10.42 7.83
CA GLU A 22 10.00 9.03 7.39
C GLU A 22 8.76 8.51 6.66
N VAL A 23 7.57 8.78 7.21
CA VAL A 23 6.30 8.38 6.57
C VAL A 23 6.11 9.07 5.22
N ALA A 24 6.41 10.38 5.12
CA ALA A 24 6.29 11.12 3.86
C ALA A 24 7.24 10.59 2.77
N LEU A 25 8.48 10.24 3.12
CA LEU A 25 9.42 9.61 2.18
C LEU A 25 8.92 8.25 1.69
N SER A 26 8.25 7.48 2.56
CA SER A 26 7.68 6.18 2.17
C SER A 26 6.45 6.33 1.28
N GLU A 27 5.59 7.33 1.48
CA GLU A 27 4.43 7.58 0.61
C GLU A 27 4.86 8.01 -0.81
N ASP A 28 5.91 8.84 -0.92
CA ASP A 28 6.50 9.19 -2.22
C ASP A 28 7.11 7.97 -2.92
N ALA A 29 7.79 7.10 -2.17
CA ALA A 29 8.33 5.85 -2.70
C ALA A 29 7.22 4.92 -3.20
N LEU A 30 6.13 4.79 -2.43
CA LEU A 30 4.95 4.03 -2.83
C LEU A 30 4.34 4.59 -4.12
N LYS A 31 4.20 5.92 -4.22
CA LYS A 31 3.66 6.55 -5.43
C LYS A 31 4.51 6.24 -6.67
N ARG A 32 5.83 6.40 -6.58
CA ARG A 32 6.73 6.08 -7.69
C ARG A 32 6.65 4.62 -8.10
N TRP A 33 6.59 3.72 -7.12
CA TRP A 33 6.45 2.29 -7.38
C TRP A 33 5.10 1.94 -8.02
N VAL A 34 4.01 2.61 -7.64
CA VAL A 34 2.70 2.45 -8.28
C VAL A 34 2.72 2.98 -9.72
N ASP A 35 3.34 4.13 -9.97
CA ASP A 35 3.48 4.67 -11.33
C ASP A 35 4.26 3.67 -12.22
N GLU A 36 5.31 3.04 -11.68
CA GLU A 36 6.09 2.00 -12.35
C GLU A 36 5.27 0.72 -12.58
N SER A 37 4.51 0.25 -11.59
CA SER A 37 3.70 -0.98 -11.73
C SER A 37 2.64 -0.86 -12.83
N VAL A 38 2.05 0.33 -12.99
CA VAL A 38 1.13 0.64 -14.09
C VAL A 38 1.86 0.60 -15.43
N GLN A 39 3.04 1.21 -15.53
CA GLN A 39 3.85 1.18 -16.76
C GLN A 39 4.24 -0.25 -17.16
N VAL A 40 4.73 -1.05 -16.21
CA VAL A 40 5.10 -2.45 -16.44
C VAL A 40 3.90 -3.27 -16.90
N SER A 41 2.74 -3.07 -16.26
CA SER A 41 1.49 -3.74 -16.67
C SER A 41 1.10 -3.38 -18.10
N MET A 42 1.20 -2.10 -18.47
CA MET A 42 0.88 -1.62 -19.82
C MET A 42 1.83 -2.19 -20.87
N GLN A 43 3.13 -2.28 -20.57
CA GLN A 43 4.14 -2.91 -21.45
C GLN A 43 3.84 -4.39 -21.70
N HIS A 44 3.20 -5.08 -20.76
CA HIS A 44 2.75 -6.46 -20.90
C HIS A 44 1.33 -6.59 -21.49
N GLY A 45 0.79 -5.51 -22.08
CA GLY A 45 -0.51 -5.52 -22.75
C GLY A 45 -1.71 -5.58 -21.78
N TYR A 46 -1.53 -5.17 -20.53
CA TYR A 46 -2.61 -5.06 -19.55
C TYR A 46 -2.78 -3.61 -19.07
N ASN A 47 -3.95 -3.04 -19.33
CA ASN A 47 -4.31 -1.70 -18.86
C ASN A 47 -5.15 -1.80 -17.58
N PRO A 48 -4.61 -1.46 -16.40
CA PRO A 48 -5.34 -1.55 -15.14
C PRO A 48 -6.26 -0.33 -14.92
N SER A 49 -7.21 -0.09 -15.83
CA SER A 49 -8.05 1.13 -15.85
C SER A 49 -8.78 1.38 -14.53
N TYR A 50 -9.38 0.33 -13.94
CA TYR A 50 -10.07 0.45 -12.65
C TYR A 50 -9.12 0.81 -11.51
N PHE A 51 -7.88 0.31 -11.52
CA PHE A 51 -6.88 0.68 -10.52
C PHE A 51 -6.46 2.15 -10.68
N ASN A 52 -6.27 2.60 -11.92
CA ASN A 52 -5.97 4.01 -12.23
C ASN A 52 -7.07 4.94 -11.75
N GLU A 53 -8.35 4.58 -11.96
CA GLU A 53 -9.50 5.32 -11.43
C GLU A 53 -9.50 5.39 -9.90
N MET A 54 -9.16 4.27 -9.23
CA MET A 54 -9.08 4.21 -7.77
C MET A 54 -7.95 5.09 -7.22
N ILE A 55 -6.78 5.10 -7.87
CA ILE A 55 -5.66 5.99 -7.51
C ILE A 55 -6.08 7.46 -7.69
N ALA A 56 -6.69 7.81 -8.82
CA ALA A 56 -7.14 9.18 -9.07
C ALA A 56 -8.15 9.67 -8.02
N ARG A 57 -9.01 8.77 -7.53
CA ARG A 57 -10.06 9.10 -6.55
C ARG A 57 -9.57 9.14 -5.10
N TYR A 58 -8.67 8.24 -4.71
CA TYR A 58 -8.34 8.01 -3.30
C TYR A 58 -6.86 8.19 -2.96
N GLY A 59 -5.97 8.26 -3.95
CA GLY A 59 -4.53 8.16 -3.78
C GLY A 59 -4.04 6.71 -3.66
N ALA A 60 -2.76 6.47 -3.95
CA ALA A 60 -2.14 5.14 -4.05
C ALA A 60 -2.41 4.25 -2.82
N ARG A 61 -1.98 4.70 -1.63
CA ARG A 61 -2.11 3.93 -0.38
C ARG A 61 -3.55 3.53 -0.08
N ARG A 62 -4.48 4.50 -0.11
CA ARG A 62 -5.89 4.26 0.18
C ARG A 62 -6.58 3.42 -0.90
N ALA A 63 -6.21 3.58 -2.16
CA ALA A 63 -6.70 2.73 -3.23
C ALA A 63 -6.31 1.27 -2.98
N MET A 64 -5.02 1.00 -2.73
CA MET A 64 -4.51 -0.35 -2.44
C MET A 64 -5.19 -0.97 -1.22
N ALA A 65 -5.27 -0.23 -0.11
CA ALA A 65 -5.99 -0.66 1.10
C ALA A 65 -7.45 -1.03 0.81
N ARG A 66 -8.19 -0.18 0.10
CA ARG A 66 -9.59 -0.46 -0.26
C ARG A 66 -9.73 -1.72 -1.10
N LEU A 67 -8.84 -1.91 -2.07
CA LEU A 67 -8.88 -3.04 -3.00
C LEU A 67 -8.51 -4.35 -2.30
N VAL A 68 -7.58 -4.32 -1.34
CA VAL A 68 -7.21 -5.51 -0.55
C VAL A 68 -8.28 -5.87 0.49
N SER A 69 -8.95 -4.89 1.07
CA SER A 69 -9.98 -5.13 2.11
C SER A 69 -11.31 -5.64 1.55
N THR A 70 -11.50 -5.71 0.22
CA THR A 70 -12.69 -6.35 -0.34
C THR A 70 -12.70 -7.85 0.00
N GLY A 71 -13.87 -8.44 0.25
CA GLY A 71 -13.95 -9.90 0.49
C GLY A 71 -13.71 -10.77 -0.74
N LYS A 72 -13.51 -10.15 -1.92
CA LYS A 72 -13.34 -10.83 -3.21
C LYS A 72 -12.02 -10.46 -3.86
N ILE A 73 -11.38 -11.44 -4.49
CA ILE A 73 -10.21 -11.27 -5.34
C ILE A 73 -10.66 -10.62 -6.65
N GLN A 74 -10.01 -9.52 -7.00
CA GLN A 74 -10.32 -8.79 -8.22
C GLN A 74 -9.71 -9.48 -9.43
N SER A 75 -10.40 -9.42 -10.57
CA SER A 75 -9.95 -10.04 -11.83
C SER A 75 -8.57 -9.57 -12.30
N GLY A 76 -8.09 -8.42 -11.83
CA GLY A 76 -6.75 -7.91 -12.09
C GLY A 76 -5.62 -8.80 -11.52
N LEU A 77 -5.81 -9.40 -10.34
CA LEU A 77 -4.77 -10.22 -9.72
C LEU A 77 -4.51 -11.53 -10.48
N PRO A 78 -5.52 -12.35 -10.84
CA PRO A 78 -5.33 -13.50 -11.73
C PRO A 78 -4.73 -13.11 -13.08
N ARG A 79 -5.14 -11.94 -13.64
CA ARG A 79 -4.57 -11.46 -14.90
C ARG A 79 -3.07 -11.15 -14.78
N LEU A 80 -2.65 -10.47 -13.71
CA LEU A 80 -1.23 -10.21 -13.44
C LEU A 80 -0.45 -11.50 -13.21
N LYS A 81 -1.06 -12.53 -12.62
CA LYS A 81 -0.42 -13.84 -12.43
C LYS A 81 -0.15 -14.54 -13.76
N LEU A 82 -1.11 -14.50 -14.70
CA LEU A 82 -0.92 -15.01 -16.06
C LEU A 82 0.19 -14.29 -16.83
N LEU A 83 0.47 -13.03 -16.48
CA LEU A 83 1.55 -12.23 -17.07
C LEU A 83 2.88 -12.40 -16.34
N GLY A 84 2.96 -13.20 -15.28
CA GLY A 84 4.17 -13.34 -14.45
C GLY A 84 4.50 -12.11 -13.61
N LEU A 85 3.53 -11.20 -13.41
CA LEU A 85 3.73 -9.92 -12.73
C LEU A 85 3.19 -9.91 -11.29
N ALA A 86 2.38 -10.89 -10.88
CA ALA A 86 1.67 -10.82 -9.60
C ALA A 86 2.59 -10.75 -8.37
N SER A 87 3.72 -11.47 -8.34
CA SER A 87 4.63 -11.46 -7.19
C SER A 87 5.37 -10.14 -6.98
N GLU A 88 5.52 -9.32 -8.03
CA GLU A 88 6.35 -8.12 -7.99
C GLU A 88 5.58 -6.82 -8.18
N TRP A 89 4.48 -6.86 -8.96
CA TRP A 89 3.78 -5.67 -9.46
C TRP A 89 2.28 -5.66 -9.17
N SER A 90 1.75 -6.67 -8.45
CA SER A 90 0.38 -6.60 -7.94
C SER A 90 0.25 -5.63 -6.76
N ILE A 91 -0.98 -5.19 -6.49
CA ILE A 91 -1.29 -4.39 -5.31
C ILE A 91 -0.86 -5.12 -4.04
N GLU A 92 -1.12 -6.41 -3.97
CA GLU A 92 -0.76 -7.26 -2.86
C GLU A 92 0.77 -7.30 -2.64
N ALA A 93 1.56 -7.42 -3.72
CA ALA A 93 3.01 -7.33 -3.65
C ALA A 93 3.49 -5.96 -3.15
N GLY A 94 2.85 -4.89 -3.61
CA GLY A 94 3.12 -3.53 -3.13
C GLY A 94 2.85 -3.36 -1.64
N ILE A 95 1.74 -3.90 -1.12
CA ILE A 95 1.42 -3.85 0.32
C ILE A 95 2.51 -4.55 1.15
N LEU A 96 2.99 -5.70 0.68
CA LEU A 96 4.06 -6.45 1.36
C LEU A 96 5.43 -5.76 1.23
N LYS A 97 5.67 -4.99 0.17
CA LYS A 97 6.91 -4.24 -0.07
C LYS A 97 7.01 -2.96 0.77
N PHE A 98 5.88 -2.36 1.11
CA PHE A 98 5.80 -1.13 1.93
C PHE A 98 5.01 -1.38 3.23
N PRO A 99 5.44 -2.32 4.09
CA PRO A 99 4.62 -2.79 5.22
C PRO A 99 4.31 -1.70 6.24
N ASP A 100 5.13 -0.65 6.36
CA ASP A 100 4.92 0.43 7.32
C ASP A 100 3.77 1.38 6.94
N LEU A 101 3.30 1.31 5.68
CA LEU A 101 2.19 2.13 5.16
C LEU A 101 0.81 1.45 5.31
N PHE A 102 0.79 0.20 5.73
CA PHE A 102 -0.41 -0.63 5.78
C PHE A 102 -0.57 -1.30 7.14
N THR A 103 -1.81 -1.54 7.54
CA THR A 103 -2.08 -2.24 8.80
C THR A 103 -1.71 -3.73 8.70
N LYS A 104 -1.64 -4.42 9.83
CA LYS A 104 -1.33 -5.85 9.86
C LYS A 104 -2.41 -6.69 9.20
N GLU A 105 -3.66 -6.25 9.28
CA GLU A 105 -4.80 -6.87 8.62
C GLU A 105 -4.70 -6.71 7.10
N GLU A 106 -4.33 -5.52 6.61
CA GLU A 106 -4.11 -5.26 5.19
C GLU A 106 -2.95 -6.12 4.64
N GLN A 107 -1.86 -6.25 5.40
CA GLN A 107 -0.72 -7.12 5.07
C GLN A 107 -1.14 -8.60 5.02
N ALA A 108 -1.89 -9.08 6.02
CA ALA A 108 -2.37 -10.46 6.06
C ALA A 108 -3.31 -10.76 4.89
N MET A 109 -4.18 -9.83 4.54
CA MET A 109 -5.09 -9.98 3.41
C MET A 109 -4.35 -9.98 2.07
N ALA A 110 -3.33 -9.12 1.91
CA ALA A 110 -2.48 -9.11 0.74
C ALA A 110 -1.77 -10.46 0.55
N LYS A 111 -1.18 -10.99 1.64
CA LYS A 111 -0.53 -12.31 1.63
C LYS A 111 -1.50 -13.42 1.27
N PHE A 112 -2.67 -13.46 1.93
CA PHE A 112 -3.70 -14.47 1.68
C PHE A 112 -4.12 -14.49 0.20
N ARG A 113 -4.37 -13.32 -0.38
CA ARG A 113 -4.79 -13.19 -1.78
C ARG A 113 -3.72 -13.62 -2.78
N LEU A 114 -2.44 -13.32 -2.53
CA LEU A 114 -1.34 -13.79 -3.39
C LEU A 114 -1.24 -15.32 -3.40
N GLU A 115 -1.39 -15.94 -2.22
CA GLU A 115 -1.36 -17.39 -2.07
C GLU A 115 -2.56 -18.08 -2.73
N HIS A 116 -3.74 -17.42 -2.73
CA HIS A 116 -5.01 -18.01 -3.19
C HIS A 116 -5.57 -17.37 -4.46
N ALA A 117 -4.76 -16.66 -5.26
CA ALA A 117 -5.20 -15.97 -6.48
C ALA A 117 -5.93 -16.87 -7.50
N ASP A 118 -5.67 -18.18 -7.47
CA ASP A 118 -6.26 -19.16 -8.38
C ASP A 118 -7.53 -19.82 -7.84
N ASP A 119 -7.90 -19.56 -6.58
CA ASP A 119 -9.07 -20.16 -5.97
C ASP A 119 -10.36 -19.59 -6.60
N PRO A 120 -11.17 -20.43 -7.30
CA PRO A 120 -12.40 -19.98 -7.92
C PRO A 120 -13.48 -19.57 -6.91
N LEU A 121 -13.40 -20.02 -5.65
CA LEU A 121 -14.37 -19.69 -4.60
C LEU A 121 -14.16 -18.27 -4.03
N LEU A 122 -13.01 -17.65 -4.30
CA LEU A 122 -12.64 -16.32 -3.81
C LEU A 122 -12.86 -15.21 -4.86
N ARG A 123 -13.49 -15.54 -5.99
CA ARG A 123 -13.76 -14.63 -7.13
C ARG A 123 -15.14 -13.97 -7.08
#